data_AF-A0A1S3IJ44-F1
#
_entry.id   AF-A0A1S3IJ44-F1
#
_cell.length_a   1.000
_cell.length_b   1.000
_cell.length_c   1.000
_cell.angle_alpha   90.00
_cell.angle_beta   90.00
_cell.angle_gamma   90.00
#
_symmetry.space_group_name_H-M   'P 1'
#
loop_
_entity.id
_entity.type
_entity.pdbx_description
1 polymer ?
#
loop_
_entity_poly.entity_id
_entity_poly.type
_entity_poly.pdbx_seq_one_letter_code
_entity_poly.pdbx_strand_id
1 'polypeptide(L)'
;TLSENKRRDVEKEIATLWTIFDENDSWYLDENIMSHPQYPGFLPDKTDAEFLESNRFHPINGLITARDPGFNMKECDLVAWYFISFGGRVDIHTVHFHANSYIWNTESAHRGDTLEVFPGIFEVATMLADDPGSWLMHCHVDDHVGAGMITQYLVEKSEDPVQCSSVDDEDA
;
A
#
# COMPACT_ATOMS: atom_id res chain seq x y z
N THR A 1 5.84 0.27 -31.63
CA THR A 1 4.90 1.27 -31.09
C THR A 1 4.12 0.64 -29.96
N LEU A 2 4.17 1.26 -28.77
CA LEU A 2 3.41 0.86 -27.57
C LEU A 2 1.93 1.07 -27.89
N SER A 3 1.17 0.00 -28.08
CA SER A 3 -0.23 0.13 -28.49
C SER A 3 -1.17 0.54 -27.35
N GLU A 4 -0.75 0.49 -26.07
CA GLU A 4 -1.63 0.81 -24.92
C GLU A 4 -0.94 1.42 -23.68
N ASN A 5 0.30 1.93 -23.75
CA ASN A 5 1.04 2.44 -22.55
C ASN A 5 1.15 1.43 -21.38
N LYS A 6 1.05 0.13 -21.64
CA LYS A 6 1.27 -0.92 -20.64
C LYS A 6 2.65 -1.52 -20.78
N ARG A 7 3.23 -1.95 -19.65
CA ARG A 7 4.40 -2.82 -19.64
C ARG A 7 4.08 -4.15 -20.33
N ARG A 8 5.12 -4.80 -20.85
CA ARG A 8 5.01 -6.08 -21.60
C ARG A 8 5.68 -7.25 -20.91
N ASP A 9 6.44 -6.94 -19.88
CA ASP A 9 7.26 -7.85 -19.09
C ASP A 9 6.55 -8.31 -17.81
N VAL A 10 5.34 -7.79 -17.53
CA VAL A 10 4.51 -8.16 -16.38
C VAL A 10 3.05 -8.29 -16.81
N GLU A 11 2.30 -9.16 -16.15
CA GLU A 11 0.86 -9.34 -16.36
C GLU A 11 0.03 -8.27 -15.66
N LYS A 12 0.54 -7.74 -14.54
CA LYS A 12 -0.20 -6.78 -13.71
C LYS A 12 0.67 -5.66 -13.16
N GLU A 13 0.07 -4.49 -13.08
CA GLU A 13 0.68 -3.26 -12.58
C GLU A 13 -0.20 -2.70 -11.47
N ILE A 14 0.37 -2.53 -10.27
CA ILE A 14 -0.36 -2.09 -9.09
C ILE A 14 0.40 -0.94 -8.42
N ALA A 15 -0.27 0.20 -8.24
CA ALA A 15 0.29 1.35 -7.55
C ALA A 15 -0.33 1.51 -6.15
N THR A 16 0.54 1.77 -5.18
CA THR A 16 0.18 1.95 -3.78
C THR A 16 0.78 3.23 -3.23
N LEU A 17 -0.07 4.02 -2.57
CA LEU A 17 0.28 5.24 -1.87
C LEU A 17 0.24 4.97 -0.37
N TRP A 18 1.39 5.18 0.27
CA TRP A 18 1.64 5.02 1.68
C TRP A 18 1.92 6.38 2.29
N THR A 19 0.91 7.00 2.88
CA THR A 19 1.02 8.33 3.46
C THR A 19 0.01 8.50 4.59
N ILE A 20 0.42 9.19 5.63
CA ILE A 20 -0.43 9.62 6.73
C ILE A 20 -1.16 10.87 6.25
N PHE A 21 -2.47 10.74 6.03
CA PHE A 21 -3.33 11.86 5.70
C PHE A 21 -3.67 12.62 6.98
N ASP A 22 -2.93 13.69 7.23
CA ASP A 22 -3.19 14.62 8.33
C ASP A 22 -4.26 15.65 7.91
N GLU A 23 -5.53 15.37 8.22
CA GLU A 23 -6.65 16.27 7.90
C GLU A 23 -6.63 17.57 8.71
N ASN A 24 -5.75 17.71 9.72
CA ASN A 24 -5.58 18.98 10.42
C ASN A 24 -4.97 20.05 9.52
N ASP A 25 -4.17 19.66 8.52
CA ASP A 25 -3.58 20.56 7.53
C ASP A 25 -4.47 20.74 6.29
N SER A 26 -5.65 20.12 6.28
CA SER A 26 -6.59 20.18 5.16
C SER A 26 -7.26 21.55 5.07
N TRP A 27 -7.37 22.06 3.84
CA TRP A 27 -8.17 23.26 3.54
C TRP A 27 -9.64 23.12 3.96
N TYR A 28 -10.12 21.88 4.11
CA TYR A 28 -11.50 21.54 4.43
C TYR A 28 -11.74 21.24 5.92
N LEU A 29 -10.74 21.42 6.79
CA LEU A 29 -10.88 21.10 8.22
C LEU A 29 -12.11 21.78 8.85
N ASP A 30 -12.32 23.06 8.57
CA ASP A 30 -13.47 23.82 9.08
C ASP A 30 -14.81 23.28 8.56
N GLU A 31 -14.87 22.90 7.28
CA GLU A 31 -16.06 22.32 6.66
C GLU A 31 -16.37 20.92 7.22
N ASN A 32 -15.33 20.10 7.44
CA ASN A 32 -15.44 18.78 8.06
C ASN A 32 -15.98 18.88 9.50
N ILE A 33 -15.52 19.87 10.28
CA ILE A 33 -16.06 20.12 11.63
C ILE A 33 -17.52 20.55 11.58
N MET A 34 -17.87 21.47 10.67
CA MET A 34 -19.25 21.98 10.55
C MET A 34 -20.25 20.93 10.04
N SER A 35 -19.79 19.99 9.22
CA SER A 35 -20.60 18.87 8.71
C SER A 35 -20.70 17.69 9.67
N HIS A 36 -19.92 17.69 10.76
CA HIS A 36 -19.94 16.61 11.75
C HIS A 36 -21.31 16.54 12.45
N PRO A 37 -21.91 15.35 12.65
CA PRO A 37 -23.24 15.19 13.24
C PRO A 37 -23.45 15.80 14.63
N GLN A 38 -22.36 16.08 15.34
CA GLN A 38 -22.37 16.66 16.68
C GLN A 38 -22.27 18.19 16.67
N TYR A 39 -21.96 18.80 15.53
CA TYR A 39 -21.96 20.25 15.37
C TYR A 39 -23.41 20.79 15.32
N PRO A 40 -23.71 21.96 15.93
CA PRO A 40 -22.82 22.83 16.70
C PRO A 40 -22.74 22.48 18.20
N GLY A 41 -23.37 21.38 18.63
CA GLY A 41 -23.40 20.96 20.04
C GLY A 41 -22.03 20.59 20.61
N PHE A 42 -21.04 20.37 19.74
CA PHE A 42 -19.66 20.11 20.07
C PHE A 42 -18.76 20.90 19.10
N LEU A 43 -17.98 21.84 19.64
CA LEU A 43 -16.89 22.51 18.94
C LEU A 43 -15.59 21.95 19.51
N PRO A 44 -14.80 21.19 18.74
CA PRO A 44 -13.55 20.64 19.23
C PRO A 44 -12.51 21.73 19.46
N ASP A 45 -11.64 21.52 20.44
CA ASP A 45 -10.39 22.28 20.55
C ASP A 45 -9.40 21.76 19.52
N LYS A 46 -9.07 22.57 18.51
CA LYS A 46 -8.14 22.19 17.44
C LYS A 46 -6.69 22.03 17.90
N THR A 47 -6.38 22.41 19.13
CA THR A 47 -5.06 22.24 19.72
C THR A 47 -4.98 21.02 20.64
N ASP A 48 -6.12 20.38 20.90
CA ASP A 48 -6.17 19.15 21.69
C ASP A 48 -5.48 17.99 20.96
N ALA A 49 -4.66 17.24 21.69
CA ALA A 49 -3.84 16.18 21.10
C ALA A 49 -4.69 15.01 20.60
N GLU A 50 -5.80 14.68 21.28
CA GLU A 50 -6.70 13.60 20.86
C GLU A 50 -7.47 14.00 19.60
N PHE A 51 -7.89 15.26 19.50
CA PHE A 51 -8.48 15.80 18.27
C PHE A 51 -7.51 15.73 17.09
N LEU A 52 -6.27 16.23 17.28
CA LEU A 52 -5.25 16.21 16.23
C LEU A 52 -4.99 14.77 15.75
N GLU A 53 -4.83 13.83 16.69
CA GLU A 53 -4.57 12.43 16.35
C GLU A 53 -5.79 11.76 15.68
N SER A 54 -7.01 12.11 16.09
CA SER A 54 -8.23 11.56 15.47
C SER A 54 -8.39 11.93 13.97
N ASN A 55 -7.74 13.01 13.54
CA ASN A 55 -7.72 13.48 12.15
C ASN A 55 -6.51 12.96 11.36
N ARG A 56 -5.64 12.14 11.96
CA ARG A 56 -4.54 11.48 11.28
C ARG A 56 -4.96 10.11 10.82
N PHE A 57 -5.25 10.03 9.53
CA PHE A 57 -5.61 8.78 8.91
C PHE A 57 -4.37 8.10 8.35
N HIS A 58 -4.24 6.79 8.61
CA HIS A 58 -3.12 5.98 8.16
C HIS A 58 -3.54 4.99 7.06
N PRO A 59 -4.00 5.45 5.88
CA PRO A 59 -4.53 4.57 4.85
C PRO A 59 -3.46 3.99 3.92
N ILE A 60 -3.88 3.02 3.11
CA ILE A 60 -3.23 2.64 1.85
C ILE A 60 -4.18 3.04 0.72
N ASN A 61 -3.73 3.87 -0.23
CA ASN A 61 -4.58 4.44 -1.29
C ASN A 61 -5.83 5.19 -0.79
N GLY A 62 -5.78 5.80 0.40
CA GLY A 62 -6.92 6.49 1.01
C GLY A 62 -7.94 5.58 1.71
N LEU A 63 -7.71 4.26 1.74
CA LEU A 63 -8.52 3.29 2.46
C LEU A 63 -7.86 2.88 3.78
N ILE A 64 -8.61 2.98 4.87
CA ILE A 64 -8.19 2.55 6.21
C ILE A 64 -8.88 1.22 6.49
N THR A 65 -8.16 0.28 7.10
CA THR A 65 -8.61 -1.09 7.40
C THR A 65 -8.83 -1.94 6.16
N ALA A 66 -8.69 -3.27 6.30
CA ALA A 66 -8.83 -4.24 5.21
C ALA A 66 -10.31 -4.48 4.77
N ARG A 67 -11.10 -3.41 4.61
CA ARG A 67 -12.56 -3.48 4.48
C ARG A 67 -13.06 -3.63 3.03
N ASP A 68 -12.29 -3.20 2.06
CA ASP A 68 -12.66 -3.18 0.63
C ASP A 68 -11.76 -4.11 -0.18
N PRO A 69 -12.20 -4.58 -1.38
CA PRO A 69 -11.49 -5.62 -2.10
C PRO A 69 -10.14 -5.05 -2.46
N GLY A 70 -9.11 -5.53 -1.76
CA GLY A 70 -7.77 -4.99 -1.93
C GLY A 70 -7.21 -5.37 -3.29
N PHE A 71 -5.94 -5.75 -3.33
CA PHE A 71 -5.30 -6.02 -4.62
C PHE A 71 -5.64 -7.43 -5.08
N ASN A 72 -6.19 -7.61 -6.28
CA ASN A 72 -6.44 -8.95 -6.83
C ASN A 72 -5.37 -9.28 -7.88
N MET A 73 -4.88 -10.50 -7.93
CA MET A 73 -3.99 -11.08 -8.94
C MET A 73 -4.30 -12.57 -9.09
N LYS A 74 -3.85 -13.18 -10.17
CA LYS A 74 -3.98 -14.63 -10.38
C LYS A 74 -2.69 -15.33 -9.99
N GLU A 75 -2.82 -16.60 -9.64
CA GLU A 75 -1.70 -17.51 -9.47
C GLU A 75 -0.80 -17.46 -10.72
N CYS A 76 0.50 -17.29 -10.49
CA CYS A 76 1.55 -17.07 -11.46
C CYS A 76 1.50 -15.74 -12.24
N ASP A 77 0.68 -14.75 -11.87
CA ASP A 77 0.85 -13.38 -12.38
C ASP A 77 2.22 -12.85 -11.90
N LEU A 78 3.02 -12.30 -12.81
CA LEU A 78 4.13 -11.43 -12.48
C LEU A 78 3.58 -10.01 -12.32
N VAL A 79 3.68 -9.49 -11.10
CA VAL A 79 3.07 -8.23 -10.68
C VAL A 79 4.16 -7.20 -10.42
N ALA A 80 4.12 -6.09 -11.16
CA ALA A 80 4.89 -4.90 -10.81
C ALA A 80 4.13 -4.07 -9.76
N TRP A 81 4.71 -3.96 -8.58
CA TRP A 81 4.26 -3.09 -7.51
C TRP A 81 5.03 -1.77 -7.53
N TYR A 82 4.29 -0.67 -7.60
CA TYR A 82 4.81 0.68 -7.50
C TYR A 82 4.43 1.25 -6.14
N PHE A 83 5.44 1.60 -5.34
CA PHE A 83 5.26 2.18 -4.01
C PHE A 83 5.59 3.65 -4.05
N ILE A 84 4.65 4.46 -3.58
CA ILE A 84 4.78 5.91 -3.51
C ILE A 84 4.53 6.30 -2.06
N SER A 85 5.36 7.20 -1.52
CA SER A 85 5.10 7.84 -0.24
C SER A 85 5.33 9.33 -0.30
N PHE A 86 4.50 10.07 0.43
CA PHE A 86 4.59 11.50 0.66
C PHE A 86 4.37 11.77 2.14
N GLY A 87 4.63 13.01 2.57
CA GLY A 87 4.31 13.47 3.91
C GLY A 87 5.53 13.99 4.66
N GLY A 88 5.52 13.78 5.97
CA GLY A 88 6.44 14.40 6.93
C GLY A 88 7.41 13.40 7.56
N ARG A 89 7.94 13.77 8.72
CA ARG A 89 8.95 12.95 9.44
C ARG A 89 8.41 11.62 9.98
N VAL A 90 7.10 11.52 10.13
CA VAL A 90 6.41 10.33 10.63
C VAL A 90 6.06 9.35 9.51
N ASP A 91 6.16 9.77 8.25
CA ASP A 91 5.88 8.94 7.07
C ASP A 91 7.03 7.99 6.72
N ILE A 92 7.47 7.21 7.71
CA ILE A 92 8.44 6.13 7.53
C ILE A 92 7.65 4.83 7.46
N HIS A 93 7.54 4.24 6.27
CA HIS A 93 6.71 3.06 6.07
C HIS A 93 7.58 1.84 5.82
N THR A 94 7.19 0.72 6.43
CA THR A 94 7.84 -0.58 6.25
C THR A 94 6.80 -1.55 5.71
N VAL A 95 6.63 -1.55 4.40
CA VAL A 95 5.60 -2.33 3.70
C VAL A 95 5.94 -3.81 3.74
N HIS A 96 5.07 -4.64 4.28
CA HIS A 96 5.26 -6.08 4.38
C HIS A 96 4.16 -6.84 3.65
N PHE A 97 4.57 -7.84 2.87
CA PHE A 97 3.68 -8.81 2.20
C PHE A 97 3.67 -10.13 2.97
N HIS A 98 2.48 -10.63 3.30
CA HIS A 98 2.35 -11.97 3.86
C HIS A 98 2.40 -13.03 2.76
N ALA A 99 3.02 -14.18 3.04
CA ALA A 99 3.10 -15.37 2.18
C ALA A 99 3.90 -15.23 0.86
N ASN A 100 3.98 -14.04 0.26
CA ASN A 100 4.71 -13.83 -0.99
C ASN A 100 6.01 -13.04 -0.75
N SER A 101 6.98 -13.23 -1.65
CA SER A 101 8.20 -12.41 -1.72
C SER A 101 8.24 -11.63 -3.02
N TYR A 102 9.07 -10.59 -3.07
CA TYR A 102 9.31 -9.79 -4.26
C TYR A 102 10.80 -9.71 -4.56
N ILE A 103 11.11 -9.32 -5.79
CA ILE A 103 12.42 -8.89 -6.24
C ILE A 103 12.39 -7.38 -6.44
N TRP A 104 13.30 -6.67 -5.78
CA TRP A 104 13.58 -5.25 -6.04
C TRP A 104 14.99 -5.13 -6.61
N ASN A 105 15.11 -4.35 -7.69
CA ASN A 105 16.35 -4.19 -8.43
C ASN A 105 16.91 -2.80 -8.16
N THR A 106 18.05 -2.75 -7.48
CA THR A 106 18.85 -1.52 -7.35
C THR A 106 20.12 -1.67 -8.20
N GLU A 107 21.28 -1.89 -7.58
CA GLU A 107 22.52 -2.28 -8.27
C GLU A 107 22.58 -3.79 -8.55
N SER A 108 21.85 -4.58 -7.75
CA SER A 108 21.68 -6.02 -7.92
C SER A 108 20.26 -6.44 -7.56
N ALA A 109 19.84 -7.62 -8.04
CA ALA A 109 18.57 -8.22 -7.66
C ALA A 109 18.62 -8.69 -6.20
N HIS A 110 17.65 -8.25 -5.41
CA HIS A 110 17.50 -8.67 -4.02
C HIS A 110 16.10 -9.25 -3.82
N ARG A 111 15.99 -10.32 -3.02
CA ARG A 111 14.71 -10.90 -2.63
C ARG A 111 14.35 -10.45 -1.22
N GLY A 112 13.11 -10.02 -1.04
CA GLY A 112 12.57 -9.63 0.26
C GLY A 112 11.06 -9.77 0.31
N ASP A 113 10.50 -9.61 1.50
CA ASP A 113 9.06 -9.57 1.78
C ASP A 113 8.66 -8.27 2.51
N THR A 114 9.65 -7.44 2.87
CA THR A 114 9.48 -6.15 3.53
C THR A 114 10.30 -5.07 2.85
N LEU A 115 9.68 -3.93 2.54
CA LEU A 115 10.25 -2.80 1.81
C LEU A 115 10.13 -1.51 2.62
N GLU A 116 11.20 -0.72 2.68
CA GLU A 116 11.16 0.61 3.30
C GLU A 116 10.75 1.66 2.26
N VAL A 117 9.74 2.48 2.59
CA VAL A 117 9.23 3.55 1.72
C VAL A 117 9.16 4.83 2.54
N PHE A 118 9.98 5.81 2.16
CA PHE A 118 10.12 7.10 2.85
C PHE A 118 9.47 8.24 2.05
N PRO A 119 9.25 9.41 2.65
CA PRO A 119 8.57 10.52 1.98
C PRO A 119 9.37 11.00 0.77
N GLY A 120 8.71 11.11 -0.38
CA GLY A 120 9.32 11.53 -1.64
C GLY A 120 10.10 10.43 -2.37
N ILE A 121 10.09 9.19 -1.86
CA ILE A 121 10.66 8.03 -2.55
C ILE A 121 9.60 7.34 -3.41
N PHE A 122 10.06 6.82 -4.54
CA PHE A 122 9.33 5.93 -5.42
C PHE A 122 10.13 4.64 -5.59
N GLU A 123 9.54 3.52 -5.17
CA GLU A 123 10.16 2.19 -5.31
C GLU A 123 9.34 1.29 -6.23
N VAL A 124 10.04 0.37 -6.90
CA VAL A 124 9.41 -0.64 -7.76
C VAL A 124 9.90 -2.01 -7.34
N ALA A 125 8.96 -2.93 -7.11
CA ALA A 125 9.25 -4.33 -6.86
C ALA A 125 8.42 -5.23 -7.79
N THR A 126 8.97 -6.38 -8.12
CA THR A 126 8.29 -7.39 -8.93
C THR A 126 8.01 -8.61 -8.06
N MET A 127 6.75 -9.03 -8.01
CA MET A 127 6.29 -10.20 -7.26
C MET A 127 5.77 -11.25 -8.22
N LEU A 128 6.16 -12.51 -8.04
CA LEU A 128 5.46 -13.65 -8.64
C LEU A 128 4.41 -14.12 -7.64
N ALA A 129 3.13 -14.06 -8.00
CA ALA A 129 2.04 -14.44 -7.12
C ALA A 129 1.85 -15.97 -7.11
N ASP A 130 2.60 -16.70 -6.30
CA ASP A 130 2.68 -18.17 -6.33
C ASP A 130 1.94 -18.88 -5.19
N ASP A 131 1.37 -18.14 -4.24
CA ASP A 131 0.59 -18.70 -3.13
C ASP A 131 -0.89 -18.24 -3.16
N PRO A 132 -1.80 -19.05 -3.73
CA PRO A 132 -3.23 -18.74 -3.79
C PRO A 132 -3.88 -18.56 -2.41
N GLY A 133 -4.47 -17.40 -2.17
CA GLY A 133 -5.09 -17.08 -0.88
C GLY A 133 -5.43 -15.60 -0.73
N SER A 134 -6.05 -15.26 0.39
CA SER A 134 -6.20 -13.87 0.83
C SER A 134 -5.13 -13.58 1.87
N TRP A 135 -4.26 -12.62 1.56
CA TRP A 135 -3.07 -12.31 2.33
C TRP A 135 -3.08 -10.85 2.78
N LEU A 136 -2.46 -10.58 3.92
CA LEU A 136 -2.31 -9.21 4.41
C LEU A 136 -1.14 -8.51 3.74
N MET A 137 -1.32 -7.23 3.49
CA MET A 137 -0.23 -6.29 3.21
C MET A 137 -0.38 -5.11 4.16
N HIS A 138 0.66 -4.78 4.92
CA HIS A 138 0.56 -3.73 5.94
C HIS A 138 1.90 -3.06 6.22
N CYS A 139 1.86 -1.95 6.95
CA CYS A 139 3.05 -1.32 7.48
C CYS A 139 3.53 -2.07 8.74
N HIS A 140 4.84 -2.24 8.93
CA HIS A 140 5.41 -2.89 10.11
C HIS A 140 5.75 -1.90 11.25
N VAL A 141 5.51 -0.59 11.03
CA VAL A 141 5.55 0.41 12.09
C VAL A 141 4.31 0.25 12.96
N ASP A 142 4.52 -0.06 14.25
CA ASP A 142 3.48 -0.43 15.22
C ASP A 142 2.35 0.60 15.30
N ASP A 143 2.71 1.88 15.35
CA ASP A 143 1.77 2.99 15.38
C ASP A 143 0.90 3.04 14.11
N HIS A 144 1.52 2.90 12.93
CA HIS A 144 0.82 3.00 11.65
C HIS A 144 -0.16 1.83 11.45
N VAL A 145 0.25 0.60 11.77
CA VAL A 145 -0.63 -0.58 11.67
C VAL A 145 -1.73 -0.54 12.72
N GLY A 146 -1.42 -0.11 13.95
CA GLY A 146 -2.39 0.10 15.02
C GLY A 146 -3.45 1.14 14.65
N ALA A 147 -3.06 2.17 13.90
CA ALA A 147 -3.94 3.19 13.36
C ALA A 147 -4.66 2.82 12.05
N GLY A 148 -4.42 1.61 11.51
CA GLY A 148 -5.21 1.04 10.41
C GLY A 148 -4.54 0.98 9.04
N MET A 149 -3.20 1.14 8.97
CA MET A 149 -2.41 0.98 7.73
C MET A 149 -2.21 -0.49 7.36
N ILE A 150 -3.31 -1.13 7.01
CA ILE A 150 -3.41 -2.55 6.69
C ILE A 150 -4.45 -2.74 5.59
N THR A 151 -4.11 -3.61 4.65
CA THR A 151 -5.01 -4.03 3.57
C THR A 151 -4.82 -5.52 3.28
N GLN A 152 -5.60 -6.03 2.33
CA GLN A 152 -5.53 -7.41 1.85
C GLN A 152 -5.17 -7.42 0.37
N TYR A 153 -4.68 -8.57 -0.09
CA TYR A 153 -4.64 -8.90 -1.49
C TYR A 153 -5.04 -10.36 -1.69
N LEU A 154 -5.65 -10.63 -2.83
CA LEU A 154 -6.14 -11.94 -3.24
C LEU A 154 -5.27 -12.45 -4.38
N VAL A 155 -4.73 -13.65 -4.20
CA VAL A 155 -4.16 -14.48 -5.26
C VAL A 155 -5.21 -15.52 -5.63
N GLU A 156 -5.89 -15.32 -6.75
CA GLU A 156 -6.88 -16.25 -7.30
C GLU A 156 -6.18 -17.49 -7.86
N LYS A 157 -6.55 -18.65 -7.33
CA LYS A 157 -6.04 -19.93 -7.84
C LYS A 157 -6.36 -20.10 -9.33
N SER A 158 -5.38 -20.55 -10.11
CA SER A 158 -5.59 -20.88 -11.51
C SER A 158 -6.37 -22.19 -11.66
N GLU A 159 -7.24 -22.26 -12.67
CA GLU A 159 -8.00 -23.49 -12.99
C GLU A 159 -7.12 -24.54 -13.69
N ASP A 160 -6.08 -24.08 -14.40
CA ASP A 160 -5.10 -24.93 -15.05
C ASP A 160 -3.94 -25.23 -14.09
N PRO A 161 -3.32 -26.43 -14.16
CA PRO A 161 -2.07 -26.70 -13.45
C PRO A 161 -0.94 -25.86 -14.08
N VAL A 162 -0.87 -24.59 -13.70
CA VAL A 162 0.20 -23.69 -14.12
C VAL A 162 1.40 -23.99 -13.23
N GLN A 163 2.48 -24.45 -13.84
CA GLN A 163 3.78 -24.41 -13.19
C GLN A 163 4.29 -22.97 -13.35
N CYS A 164 4.28 -22.17 -12.29
CA CYS A 164 4.82 -20.82 -12.34
C CYS A 164 6.29 -20.92 -12.78
N SER A 165 6.63 -20.39 -13.95
CA SER A 165 8.03 -20.26 -14.34
C SER A 165 8.64 -19.22 -13.41
N SER A 166 9.65 -19.61 -12.62
CA SER A 166 10.44 -18.67 -11.85
C SER A 166 10.99 -17.59 -12.78
N VAL A 167 11.07 -16.34 -12.30
CA VAL A 167 11.93 -15.34 -12.94
C VAL A 167 13.34 -15.94 -12.91
N ASP A 168 13.82 -16.39 -14.05
CA ASP A 168 15.13 -17.03 -14.16
C ASP A 168 16.19 -16.01 -13.72
N ASP A 169 17.08 -16.42 -12.82
CA ASP A 169 18.29 -15.68 -12.40
C ASP A 169 19.29 -15.47 -13.57
N GLU A 170 18.86 -15.64 -14.83
CA GLU A 170 19.72 -15.58 -16.03
C GLU A 170 20.02 -14.16 -16.53
N ASP A 171 19.36 -13.14 -15.97
CA ASP A 171 19.59 -11.72 -16.32
C ASP A 171 20.18 -10.88 -15.16
N ALA A 172 20.81 -11.53 -14.17
CA ALA A 172 21.57 -10.88 -13.09
C ALA A 172 23.06 -10.64 -13.43
#